data_AF-A0A942U6B3-F1
#
_entry.id   AF-A0A942U6B3-F1
#
_cell.length_a   1.000
_cell.length_b   1.000
_cell.length_c   1.000
_cell.angle_alpha   90.00
_cell.angle_beta   90.00
_cell.angle_gamma   90.00
#
_symmetry.space_group_name_H-M   'P 1'
#
loop_
_entity.id
_entity.type
_entity.pdbx_description
1 polymer ?
#
loop_
_entity_poly.entity_id
_entity_poly.type
_entity_poly.pdbx_seq_one_letter_code
_entity_poly.pdbx_strand_id
1 'polypeptide(L)'
;MNITTIIELENQEVETIAGAKLVFAQEQIEENIIETCVECFQEDDSEDRISTEEAMERVFAKLQEDGIIPENVEEFSFELPSCERLKSKADNMADIPQKVILSFVS
;
A
#
# COMPACT_ATOMS: atom_id res chain seq x y z
N MET A 1 22.70 -17.01 6.83
CA MET A 1 22.52 -16.64 5.41
C MET A 1 21.36 -15.69 5.43
N ASN A 2 21.52 -14.46 4.96
CA ASN A 2 20.44 -13.47 5.01
C ASN A 2 19.60 -13.66 3.75
N ILE A 3 18.32 -13.96 3.92
CA ILE A 3 17.36 -14.11 2.82
C ILE A 3 16.44 -12.90 2.85
N THR A 4 16.41 -12.15 1.76
CA THR A 4 15.41 -11.09 1.57
C THR A 4 14.21 -11.69 0.84
N THR A 5 13.05 -11.60 1.48
CA THR A 5 11.78 -12.01 0.88
C THR A 5 11.02 -10.76 0.47
N ILE A 6 10.42 -10.79 -0.72
CA ILE A 6 9.59 -9.74 -1.28
C ILE A 6 8.22 -10.35 -1.61
N ILE A 7 7.17 -9.74 -1.09
CA ILE A 7 5.77 -10.07 -1.33
C ILE A 7 5.15 -8.90 -2.08
N GLU A 8 4.60 -9.17 -3.26
CA GLU A 8 3.80 -8.21 -4.01
C GLU A 8 2.33 -8.53 -3.77
N LEU A 9 1.57 -7.55 -3.29
CA LEU A 9 0.13 -7.66 -3.05
C LEU A 9 -0.58 -6.66 -3.95
N GLU A 10 -1.68 -7.07 -4.58
CA GLU A 10 -2.57 -6.12 -5.25
C GLU A 10 -3.28 -5.24 -4.22
N ASN A 11 -3.65 -4.02 -4.59
CA ASN A 11 -4.33 -3.05 -3.73
C ASN A 11 -5.55 -3.68 -3.05
N GLN A 12 -6.37 -4.40 -3.82
CA GLN A 12 -7.56 -5.06 -3.29
C GLN A 12 -7.24 -6.12 -2.23
N GLU A 13 -6.11 -6.82 -2.35
CA GLU A 13 -5.68 -7.79 -1.35
C GLU A 13 -5.28 -7.07 -0.06
N VAL A 14 -4.51 -5.99 -0.16
CA VAL A 14 -4.13 -5.16 0.99
C VAL A 14 -5.36 -4.58 1.67
N GLU A 15 -6.31 -4.05 0.91
CA GLU A 15 -7.54 -3.48 1.45
C GLU A 15 -8.37 -4.52 2.20
N THR A 16 -8.50 -5.71 1.61
CA THR A 16 -9.25 -6.83 2.22
C THR A 16 -8.58 -7.31 3.51
N ILE A 17 -7.25 -7.39 3.53
CA ILE A 17 -6.49 -7.84 4.70
C ILE A 17 -6.52 -6.78 5.80
N ALA A 18 -6.35 -5.50 5.45
CA ALA A 18 -6.35 -4.38 6.40
C ALA A 18 -7.76 -4.05 6.93
N GLY A 19 -8.81 -4.46 6.20
CA GLY A 19 -10.20 -4.06 6.46
C GLY A 19 -10.45 -2.58 6.18
N ALA A 20 -9.69 -2.00 5.25
CA ALA A 20 -9.69 -0.57 4.98
C ALA A 20 -9.29 -0.27 3.52
N LYS A 21 -9.89 0.75 2.91
CA LYS A 21 -9.66 1.16 1.52
C LYS A 21 -8.55 2.18 1.39
N LEU A 22 -7.77 2.07 0.33
CA LEU A 22 -6.73 3.03 -0.02
C LEU A 22 -7.36 4.37 -0.42
N VAL A 23 -6.97 5.43 0.28
CA VAL A 23 -7.33 6.80 -0.08
C VAL A 23 -6.14 7.45 -0.76
N PHE A 24 -6.34 7.85 -2.02
CA PHE A 24 -5.32 8.52 -2.81
C PHE A 24 -5.51 10.03 -2.77
N ALA A 25 -4.43 10.76 -2.50
CA ALA A 25 -4.36 12.20 -2.67
C ALA A 25 -3.64 12.54 -3.98
N GLN A 26 -4.11 13.58 -4.65
CA GLN A 26 -3.48 14.14 -5.84
C GLN A 26 -2.83 15.47 -5.50
N GLU A 27 -1.50 15.53 -5.54
CA GLU A 27 -0.75 16.76 -5.36
C GLU A 27 -0.30 17.32 -6.72
N GLN A 28 -0.48 18.63 -6.91
CA GLN A 28 -0.01 19.30 -8.11
C GLN A 28 1.42 19.80 -7.89
N ILE A 29 2.40 19.17 -8.53
CA ILE A 29 3.81 19.56 -8.41
C ILE A 29 4.16 20.71 -9.39
N GLU A 30 3.67 20.65 -10.64
CA GLU A 30 3.90 21.68 -11.66
C GLU A 30 2.63 21.96 -12.50
N GLU A 31 2.65 22.94 -13.41
CA GLU A 31 1.48 23.30 -14.24
C GLU A 31 0.86 22.08 -14.94
N ASN A 32 1.68 21.08 -15.28
CA ASN A 32 1.28 19.88 -16.03
C ASN A 32 1.57 18.55 -15.34
N ILE A 33 2.06 18.50 -14.09
CA ILE A 33 2.40 17.25 -13.37
C ILE A 33 1.48 17.10 -12.14
N ILE A 34 0.84 15.94 -12.03
CA ILE A 34 0.04 15.50 -10.88
C ILE A 34 0.73 14.27 -10.29
N GLU A 35 1.05 14.31 -9.00
CA GLU A 35 1.50 13.15 -8.25
C GLU A 35 0.31 12.55 -7.50
N THR A 36 0.07 11.25 -7.68
CA THR A 36 -0.94 10.51 -6.92
C THR A 36 -0.23 9.62 -5.91
N CYS A 37 -0.42 9.94 -4.64
CA CYS A 37 0.15 9.22 -3.51
C CYS A 37 -0.97 8.63 -2.65
N VAL A 38 -0.67 7.52 -1.97
CA VAL A 38 -1.54 7.01 -0.91
C VAL A 38 -1.41 7.94 0.30
N GLU A 39 -2.52 8.54 0.72
CA GLU A 39 -2.58 9.46 1.85
C GLU A 39 -2.86 8.71 3.17
N CYS A 40 -3.86 7.83 3.15
CA CYS A 40 -4.29 7.07 4.31
C CYS A 40 -5.16 5.88 3.88
N PHE A 41 -5.62 5.10 4.85
CA PHE A 41 -6.61 4.06 4.65
C PHE A 41 -7.91 4.44 5.37
N GLN A 42 -9.05 4.21 4.75
CA GLN A 42 -10.36 4.43 5.34
C GLN A 42 -10.98 3.08 5.71
N GLU A 43 -11.36 2.87 6.98
CA GLU A 43 -11.97 1.60 7.40
C GLU A 43 -13.29 1.33 6.66
N ASP A 44 -13.57 0.06 6.35
CA ASP A 44 -14.75 -0.30 5.53
C ASP A 44 -16.09 0.03 6.21
N ASP A 45 -16.14 -0.07 7.54
CA ASP A 45 -17.36 0.08 8.34
C ASP A 45 -17.50 1.46 9.01
N SER A 46 -16.55 2.39 8.79
CA SER A 46 -16.57 3.73 9.39
C SER A 46 -16.00 4.79 8.44
N GLU A 47 -16.22 6.07 8.77
CA GLU A 47 -15.47 7.17 8.12
C GLU A 47 -14.11 7.40 8.79
N ASP A 48 -13.71 6.52 9.71
CA ASP A 48 -12.43 6.64 10.41
C ASP A 48 -11.29 6.31 9.45
N ARG A 49 -10.23 7.10 9.56
CA ARG A 49 -9.02 6.97 8.76
C ARG A 49 -7.91 6.45 9.65
N ILE A 50 -7.29 5.38 9.23
CA ILE A 50 -6.08 4.83 9.85
C ILE A 50 -4.86 5.26 9.03
N SER A 51 -3.72 5.36 9.71
CA SER A 51 -2.47 5.68 9.02
C SER A 51 -2.06 4.51 8.12
N THR A 52 -1.26 4.82 7.09
CA THR A 52 -0.62 3.78 6.28
C THR A 52 0.16 2.78 7.12
N GLU A 53 0.92 3.27 8.11
CA GLU A 53 1.70 2.41 9.00
C GLU A 53 0.80 1.43 9.74
N GLU A 54 -0.32 1.92 10.31
CA GLU A 54 -1.27 1.06 11.02
C GLU A 54 -1.91 0.01 10.08
N ALA A 55 -2.31 0.41 8.87
CA ALA A 55 -2.86 -0.52 7.88
C ALA A 55 -1.84 -1.60 7.49
N MET A 56 -0.59 -1.23 7.27
CA MET A 56 0.47 -2.16 6.87
C MET A 56 0.91 -3.08 8.02
N GLU A 57 0.89 -2.61 9.26
CA GLU A 57 1.07 -3.45 10.46
C GLU A 57 -0.03 -4.53 10.56
N ARG A 58 -1.31 -4.16 10.31
CA ARG A 58 -2.41 -5.14 10.25
C ARG A 58 -2.17 -6.18 9.17
N VAL A 59 -1.71 -5.75 7.99
CA VAL A 59 -1.39 -6.65 6.87
C VAL A 59 -0.25 -7.59 7.24
N PHE A 60 0.84 -7.07 7.80
CA PHE A 60 1.98 -7.86 8.23
C PHE A 60 1.58 -8.91 9.29
N ALA A 61 0.87 -8.48 10.34
CA ALA A 61 0.39 -9.38 11.39
C ALA A 61 -0.50 -10.48 10.81
N LYS A 62 -1.40 -10.13 9.88
CA LYS A 62 -2.28 -11.11 9.26
C LYS A 62 -1.52 -12.13 8.41
N LEU A 63 -0.52 -11.69 7.66
CA LEU A 63 0.35 -12.58 6.88
C LEU A 63 1.21 -13.50 7.78
N GLN A 64 1.56 -13.06 8.99
CA GLN A 64 2.18 -13.93 10.00
C GLN A 64 1.21 -14.98 10.53
N GLU A 65 -0.01 -14.57 10.91
CA GLU A 65 -1.06 -15.50 11.37
C GLU A 65 -1.38 -16.58 10.33
N ASP A 66 -1.41 -16.20 9.04
CA ASP A 66 -1.70 -17.10 7.94
C ASP A 66 -0.48 -17.98 7.56
N GLY A 67 0.67 -17.78 8.22
CA GLY A 67 1.90 -18.57 8.03
C GLY A 67 2.68 -18.23 6.75
N ILE A 68 2.36 -17.11 6.10
CA ILE A 68 3.06 -16.63 4.90
C ILE A 68 4.38 -15.96 5.30
N ILE A 69 4.34 -15.14 6.34
CA ILE A 69 5.54 -14.54 6.96
C ILE A 69 5.88 -15.37 8.21
N PRO A 70 7.13 -15.77 8.41
CA PRO A 70 7.53 -16.46 9.64
C PRO A 70 7.30 -15.58 10.88
N GLU A 71 6.80 -16.16 11.98
CA GLU A 71 6.54 -15.46 13.24
C GLU A 71 7.81 -14.84 13.87
N ASN A 72 9.00 -15.33 13.50
CA ASN A 72 10.27 -14.83 14.01
C ASN A 72 10.78 -13.58 13.26
N VAL A 73 10.05 -13.07 12.28
CA VAL A 73 10.35 -11.81 11.59
C VAL A 73 9.73 -10.68 12.39
N GLU A 74 10.56 -9.76 12.90
CA GLU A 74 10.12 -8.63 13.73
C GLU A 74 10.09 -7.31 12.96
N GLU A 75 10.82 -7.23 11.84
CA GLU A 75 10.98 -6.01 11.05
C GLU A 75 10.62 -6.26 9.58
N PHE A 76 9.89 -5.32 8.99
CA PHE A 76 9.56 -5.30 7.58
C PHE A 76 9.61 -3.88 7.03
N SER A 77 9.75 -3.77 5.72
CA SER A 77 9.62 -2.53 4.98
C SER A 77 8.48 -2.68 3.97
N PHE A 78 7.82 -1.58 3.66
CA PHE A 78 6.78 -1.55 2.64
C PHE A 78 6.96 -0.39 1.67
N GLU A 79 6.48 -0.59 0.44
CA GLU A 79 6.39 0.43 -0.59
C GLU A 79 4.96 0.48 -1.11
N LEU A 80 4.39 1.68 -1.12
CA LEU A 80 3.06 1.92 -1.65
C LEU A 80 3.15 2.39 -3.10
N PRO A 81 2.09 2.18 -3.88
CA PRO A 81 2.03 2.73 -5.22
C PRO A 81 1.97 4.26 -5.17
N SER A 82 2.94 4.92 -5.80
CA SER A 82 2.86 6.33 -6.17
C SER A 82 3.10 6.48 -7.67
N CYS A 83 2.47 7.48 -8.29
CA CYS A 83 2.62 7.73 -9.72
C CYS A 83 2.56 9.21 -10.04
N GLU A 84 3.61 9.71 -10.71
CA GLU A 84 3.62 11.01 -11.38
C GLU A 84 2.97 10.90 -12.76
N ARG A 85 2.04 11.80 -13.08
CA ARG A 85 1.36 11.84 -14.37
C ARG A 85 1.33 13.22 -14.97
N LEU A 86 1.46 13.28 -16.30
CA LEU A 86 1.24 14.49 -17.08
C LEU A 86 -0.25 14.72 -17.36
N LYS A 87 -0.74 15.96 -17.19
CA LYS A 87 -2.15 16.41 -17.32
C LYS A 87 -2.87 16.12 -18.66
N SER A 88 -2.27 15.41 -19.61
CA SER A 88 -2.73 15.41 -21.02
C SER A 88 -3.25 14.08 -21.59
N LYS A 89 -3.48 13.03 -20.79
CA LYS A 89 -4.22 11.85 -21.27
C LYS A 89 -5.19 11.35 -20.20
N ALA A 90 -6.47 11.34 -20.57
CA ALA A 90 -7.62 10.70 -19.92
C ALA A 90 -7.41 10.25 -18.47
N ASP A 91 -8.15 10.86 -17.53
CA ASP A 91 -8.25 10.55 -16.09
C ASP A 91 -8.69 9.10 -15.79
N ASN A 92 -7.93 8.10 -16.26
CA ASN A 92 -8.18 6.70 -15.95
C ASN A 92 -7.36 6.34 -14.71
N MET A 93 -8.05 6.07 -13.60
CA MET A 93 -7.45 5.46 -12.40
C MET A 93 -6.75 4.12 -12.72
N ALA A 94 -7.06 3.50 -13.86
CA ALA A 94 -6.45 2.24 -14.33
C ALA A 94 -4.94 2.30 -14.55
N ASP A 95 -4.34 3.48 -14.73
CA ASP A 95 -2.89 3.61 -14.93
C ASP A 95 -2.09 3.72 -13.60
N ILE A 96 -2.75 3.64 -12.42
CA ILE A 96 -2.06 3.81 -11.12
C ILE A 96 -1.44 2.44 -10.83
N PRO A 97 -0.16 2.32 -10.43
CA PRO A 97 0.39 1.05 -9.99
C PRO A 97 -0.53 0.44 -8.94
N GLN A 98 -0.92 -0.82 -9.14
CA GLN A 98 -1.93 -1.48 -8.31
C GLN A 98 -1.30 -2.35 -7.22
N LYS A 99 0.01 -2.25 -7.01
CA LYS A 99 0.75 -3.17 -6.14
C LYS A 99 1.40 -2.45 -4.96
N VAL A 100 1.24 -3.06 -3.80
CA VAL A 100 2.00 -2.77 -2.59
C VAL A 100 3.07 -3.83 -2.44
N ILE A 101 4.29 -3.40 -2.13
CA ILE A 101 5.42 -4.29 -1.93
C ILE A 101 5.69 -4.36 -0.43
N LEU A 102 5.81 -5.58 0.10
CA LEU A 102 6.21 -5.84 1.47
C LEU A 102 7.50 -6.67 1.44
N SER A 103 8.52 -6.26 2.18
CA SER A 103 9.82 -6.93 2.19
C SER A 103 10.36 -7.10 3.60
N PHE A 104 11.05 -8.21 3.84
CA PHE A 104 11.68 -8.48 5.13
C PHE A 104 12.92 -9.37 4.95
N VAL A 105 13.76 -9.40 5.98
CA VAL A 105 14.97 -10.22 6.02
C VAL A 105 14.84 -11.29 7.09
N SER A 106 15.18 -12.53 6.74
CA SER A 106 15.20 -13.69 7.64
C SER A 106 16.53 -14.45 7.59
#